data_AF-A0A965AQS5-F1
#
_entry.id   AF-A0A965AQS5-F1
#
_cell.length_a   1.000
_cell.length_b   1.000
_cell.length_c   1.000
_cell.angle_alpha   90.00
_cell.angle_beta   90.00
_cell.angle_gamma   90.00
#
_symmetry.space_group_name_H-M   'P 1'
#
loop_
_entity.id
_entity.type
_entity.pdbx_description
1 polymer ?
#
loop_
_entity_poly.entity_id
_entity_poly.type
_entity_poly.pdbx_seq_one_letter_code
_entity_poly.pdbx_strand_id
1 'polypeptide(L)'
;CPSDRVQNARFGACLMKEPDVVAAGVAAMRRAVDLPVTVKTRIGVDDRDSWDDFVRFIDTVAGGGCDTFIIHARKAWLQGLSPKENREIPPLSYETVYRLKQRYPEFSITINGGITSIDETVEHLEHVDGVMIGRAAYESPWLLAEIEQAVFGGNAPANREVVLDRYIDYIDREMAAGTPFYAMARHVLGLYQGERGARAWRRHISENRPRAGATGQILREAAENVLAVA
;
A
#
# COMPACT_ATOMS: atom_id res chain seq x y z
N CYS A 1 8.27 -7.05 6.63
CA CYS A 1 8.21 -7.98 5.47
C CYS A 1 8.65 -9.37 5.92
N PRO A 2 7.92 -10.46 5.61
CA PRO A 2 8.25 -11.83 6.05
C PRO A 2 9.05 -12.68 5.03
N SER A 3 9.54 -12.15 3.91
CA SER A 3 10.22 -12.97 2.88
C SER A 3 11.61 -13.48 3.32
N ASP A 4 12.03 -14.63 2.80
CA ASP A 4 13.34 -15.26 3.10
C ASP A 4 14.53 -14.32 2.90
N ARG A 5 14.59 -13.58 1.78
CA ARG A 5 15.66 -12.60 1.51
C ARG A 5 15.79 -11.55 2.62
N VAL A 6 14.65 -11.14 3.18
CA VAL A 6 14.56 -10.10 4.21
C VAL A 6 14.98 -10.66 5.57
N GLN A 7 14.64 -11.91 5.84
CA GLN A 7 15.06 -12.61 7.07
C GLN A 7 16.57 -12.86 7.07
N ASN A 8 17.13 -13.35 5.95
CA ASN A 8 18.56 -13.64 5.83
C ASN A 8 19.42 -12.38 6.01
N ALA A 9 18.90 -11.22 5.61
CA ALA A 9 19.55 -9.93 5.79
C ALA A 9 19.15 -9.22 7.10
N ARG A 10 18.42 -9.90 7.99
CA ARG A 10 18.00 -9.42 9.33
C ARG A 10 17.27 -8.09 9.34
N PHE A 11 16.30 -7.90 8.44
CA PHE A 11 15.37 -6.78 8.51
C PHE A 11 13.91 -7.23 8.39
N GLY A 12 12.96 -6.31 8.51
CA GLY A 12 11.53 -6.61 8.38
C GLY A 12 10.93 -7.35 9.58
N ALA A 13 10.03 -8.32 9.33
CA ALA A 13 9.19 -8.88 10.39
C ALA A 13 9.97 -9.70 11.44
N CYS A 14 11.15 -10.22 11.07
CA CYS A 14 12.00 -10.93 12.02
C CYS A 14 12.45 -10.06 13.20
N LEU A 15 12.59 -8.74 13.00
CA LEU A 15 12.98 -7.79 14.04
C LEU A 15 11.91 -7.58 15.11
N MET A 16 10.67 -8.07 14.91
CA MET A 16 9.69 -8.12 16.00
C MET A 16 10.14 -9.02 17.17
N LYS A 17 11.11 -9.92 16.94
CA LYS A 17 11.75 -10.72 17.99
C LYS A 17 12.83 -9.95 18.78
N GLU A 18 13.26 -8.80 18.26
CA GLU A 18 14.38 -7.97 18.77
C GLU A 18 13.95 -6.50 18.88
N PRO A 19 12.94 -6.16 19.71
CA PRO A 19 12.37 -4.81 19.76
C PRO A 19 13.39 -3.71 20.13
N ASP A 20 14.38 -4.01 20.97
CA ASP A 20 15.43 -3.06 21.35
C ASP A 20 16.28 -2.61 20.15
N VAL A 21 16.54 -3.53 19.20
CA VAL A 21 17.26 -3.21 17.96
C VAL A 21 16.44 -2.25 17.11
N VAL A 22 15.13 -2.45 17.04
CA VAL A 22 14.22 -1.55 16.31
C VAL A 22 14.21 -0.17 16.97
N ALA A 23 14.07 -0.11 18.30
CA ALA A 23 14.08 1.14 19.06
C ALA A 23 15.38 1.93 18.88
N ALA A 24 16.53 1.25 18.97
CA ALA A 24 17.84 1.86 18.73
C ALA A 24 17.95 2.40 17.29
N GLY A 25 17.45 1.66 16.30
CA GLY A 25 17.39 2.09 14.90
C GLY A 25 16.52 3.33 14.69
N VAL A 26 15.31 3.35 15.27
CA VAL A 26 14.41 4.51 15.26
C VAL A 26 15.09 5.72 15.87
N ALA A 27 15.67 5.58 17.06
CA ALA A 27 16.34 6.68 17.75
C ALA A 27 17.53 7.21 16.94
N ALA A 28 18.30 6.34 16.29
CA ALA A 28 19.40 6.75 15.41
C ALA A 28 18.90 7.50 14.18
N MET A 29 17.85 7.01 13.49
CA MET A 29 17.26 7.70 12.34
C MET A 29 16.70 9.07 12.75
N ARG A 30 15.96 9.16 13.86
CA ARG A 30 15.41 10.43 14.37
C ARG A 30 16.47 11.46 14.70
N ARG A 31 17.65 11.04 15.18
CA ARG A 31 18.77 11.96 15.40
C ARG A 31 19.41 12.47 14.10
N ALA A 32 19.21 11.77 13.00
CA ALA A 32 19.85 12.07 11.72
C ALA A 32 18.98 12.94 10.80
N VAL A 33 17.67 13.07 11.06
CA VAL A 33 16.73 13.79 10.21
C VAL A 33 15.71 14.59 11.03
N ASP A 34 15.25 15.71 10.48
CA ASP A 34 14.17 16.51 11.08
C ASP A 34 12.77 16.01 10.73
N LEU A 35 12.67 15.04 9.81
CA LEU A 35 11.41 14.45 9.38
C LEU A 35 10.93 13.37 10.36
N PRO A 36 9.60 13.16 10.49
CA PRO A 36 9.07 12.07 11.30
C PRO A 36 9.58 10.70 10.87
N VAL A 37 10.01 9.89 11.83
CA VAL A 37 10.36 8.47 11.63
C VAL A 37 9.22 7.61 12.17
N THR A 38 8.59 6.83 11.29
CA THR A 38 7.42 6.01 11.59
C THR A 38 7.74 4.51 11.47
N VAL A 39 6.93 3.65 12.10
CA VAL A 39 7.13 2.20 12.06
C VAL A 39 5.93 1.48 11.47
N LYS A 40 6.15 0.76 10.38
CA LYS A 40 5.17 -0.18 9.82
C LYS A 40 5.47 -1.62 10.26
N THR A 41 4.56 -2.23 10.99
CA THR A 41 4.74 -3.57 11.56
C THR A 41 3.52 -4.48 11.33
N ARG A 42 3.57 -5.68 11.91
CA ARG A 42 2.47 -6.65 12.01
C ARG A 42 2.04 -6.78 13.47
N ILE A 43 0.93 -7.47 13.70
CA ILE A 43 0.41 -7.74 15.06
C ILE A 43 1.16 -8.86 15.80
N GLY A 44 2.06 -9.58 15.12
CA GLY A 44 2.83 -10.68 15.71
C GLY A 44 3.73 -11.38 14.71
N VAL A 45 4.64 -12.22 15.20
CA VAL A 45 5.54 -13.03 14.37
C VAL A 45 5.70 -14.44 14.94
N ASP A 46 5.52 -15.46 14.10
CA ASP A 46 5.50 -16.86 14.51
C ASP A 46 4.67 -17.05 15.79
N ASP A 47 5.18 -17.69 16.83
CA ASP A 47 4.48 -17.89 18.10
C ASP A 47 4.56 -16.70 19.07
N ARG A 48 5.17 -15.58 18.66
CA ARG A 48 5.17 -14.30 19.40
C ARG A 48 4.09 -13.39 18.84
N ASP A 49 2.85 -13.77 19.08
CA ASP A 49 1.65 -13.06 18.62
C ASP A 49 0.62 -12.82 19.74
N SER A 50 1.05 -12.95 21.00
CA SER A 50 0.23 -12.57 22.14
C SER A 50 0.06 -11.05 22.21
N TRP A 51 -1.03 -10.61 22.84
CA TRP A 51 -1.27 -9.18 23.09
C TRP A 51 -0.13 -8.53 23.87
N ASP A 52 0.40 -9.21 24.89
CA ASP A 52 1.47 -8.68 25.72
C ASP A 52 2.80 -8.57 24.96
N ASP A 53 3.08 -9.50 24.04
CA ASP A 53 4.24 -9.38 23.15
C ASP A 53 4.11 -8.21 22.19
N PHE A 54 2.91 -8.00 21.63
CA PHE A 54 2.67 -6.88 20.74
C PHE A 54 2.78 -5.54 21.47
N VAL A 55 2.18 -5.41 22.66
CA VAL A 55 2.29 -4.22 23.51
C VAL A 55 3.74 -3.94 23.90
N ARG A 56 4.48 -4.96 24.33
CA ARG A 56 5.92 -4.84 24.66
C ARG A 56 6.72 -4.33 23.48
N PHE A 57 6.45 -4.83 22.27
CA PHE A 57 7.10 -4.35 21.06
C PHE A 57 6.80 -2.86 20.82
N ILE A 58 5.53 -2.45 20.92
CA ILE A 58 5.12 -1.05 20.73
C ILE A 58 5.77 -0.14 21.77
N ASP A 59 5.70 -0.47 23.06
CA ASP A 59 6.29 0.32 24.15
C ASP A 59 7.80 0.52 23.96
N THR A 60 8.51 -0.57 23.62
CA THR A 60 9.97 -0.53 23.42
C THR A 60 10.34 0.38 22.24
N VAL A 61 9.64 0.24 21.12
CA VAL A 61 9.87 1.04 19.92
C VAL A 61 9.49 2.51 20.14
N ALA A 62 8.42 2.77 20.89
CA ALA A 62 8.04 4.11 21.32
C ALA A 62 9.10 4.75 22.22
N GLY A 63 9.78 3.98 23.06
CA GLY A 63 10.96 4.42 23.82
C GLY A 63 12.13 4.92 22.96
N GLY A 64 12.20 4.50 21.69
CA GLY A 64 13.11 5.05 20.67
C GLY A 64 12.64 6.39 20.08
N GLY A 65 11.48 6.88 20.49
CA GLY A 65 10.85 8.11 20.01
C GLY A 65 9.84 7.92 18.87
N CYS A 66 9.37 6.71 18.58
CA CYS A 66 8.31 6.51 17.59
C CYS A 66 6.92 6.77 18.20
N ASP A 67 6.12 7.63 17.57
CA ASP A 67 4.73 7.92 17.95
C ASP A 67 3.71 7.53 16.86
N THR A 68 4.19 7.10 15.69
CA THR A 68 3.36 6.81 14.53
C THR A 68 3.58 5.38 14.05
N PHE A 69 2.52 4.58 14.12
CA PHE A 69 2.55 3.15 13.83
C PHE A 69 1.55 2.75 12.75
N ILE A 70 2.04 2.07 11.71
CA ILE A 70 1.19 1.48 10.67
C ILE A 70 1.12 -0.03 10.89
N ILE A 71 -0.04 -0.54 11.28
CA ILE A 71 -0.20 -1.93 11.70
C ILE A 71 -0.88 -2.73 10.61
N HIS A 72 -0.15 -3.67 10.00
CA HIS A 72 -0.80 -4.71 9.21
C HIS A 72 -1.47 -5.71 10.16
N ALA A 73 -2.80 -5.81 10.10
CA ALA A 73 -3.64 -6.58 11.02
C ALA A 73 -3.54 -8.11 10.86
N ARG A 74 -2.40 -8.64 10.40
CA ARG A 74 -2.11 -10.08 10.33
C ARG A 74 -0.75 -10.34 10.95
N LYS A 75 -0.60 -11.44 11.69
CA LYS A 75 0.72 -11.94 12.10
C LYS A 75 1.54 -12.33 10.87
N ALA A 76 2.85 -12.40 10.99
CA ALA A 76 3.74 -12.99 10.00
C ALA A 76 4.16 -14.40 10.44
N TRP A 77 4.16 -15.33 9.49
CA TRP A 77 4.94 -16.56 9.61
C TRP A 77 6.24 -16.38 8.86
N LEU A 78 7.36 -16.57 9.54
CA LEU A 78 8.70 -16.48 8.94
C LEU A 78 9.07 -17.76 8.20
N GLN A 79 8.43 -18.88 8.49
CA GLN A 79 8.68 -20.14 7.79
C GLN A 79 7.38 -20.77 7.31
N GLY A 80 7.48 -21.59 6.28
CA GLY A 80 6.37 -22.39 5.76
C GLY A 80 5.38 -21.65 4.86
N LEU A 81 5.40 -20.31 4.79
CA LEU A 81 4.51 -19.52 3.93
C LEU A 81 5.29 -18.54 3.04
N SER A 82 4.93 -18.48 1.76
CA SER A 82 5.42 -17.45 0.85
C SER A 82 4.95 -16.04 1.27
N PRO A 83 5.58 -14.96 0.75
CA PRO A 83 5.11 -13.60 1.01
C PRO A 83 3.67 -13.31 0.56
N LYS A 84 3.17 -14.03 -0.45
CA LYS A 84 1.79 -13.93 -0.90
C LYS A 84 0.85 -14.58 0.13
N GLU A 85 1.13 -15.81 0.51
CA GLU A 85 0.35 -16.55 1.51
C GLU A 85 0.35 -15.84 2.87
N ASN A 86 1.45 -15.22 3.28
CA ASN A 86 1.54 -14.38 4.47
C ASN A 86 0.58 -13.16 4.46
N ARG A 87 0.00 -12.79 3.31
CA ARG A 87 -1.01 -11.73 3.18
C ARG A 87 -2.43 -12.26 2.97
N GLU A 88 -2.60 -13.58 2.90
CA GLU A 88 -3.85 -14.25 2.50
C GLU A 88 -4.30 -15.32 3.49
N ILE A 89 -3.38 -16.06 4.12
CA ILE A 89 -3.68 -17.18 5.02
C ILE A 89 -3.90 -16.75 6.49
N PRO A 90 -2.97 -16.06 7.20
CA PRO A 90 -3.17 -15.77 8.63
C PRO A 90 -4.35 -14.82 8.82
N PRO A 91 -5.34 -15.08 9.68
CA PRO A 91 -6.55 -14.27 9.77
C PRO A 91 -6.26 -12.80 10.06
N LEU A 92 -7.14 -11.92 9.59
CA LEU A 92 -7.13 -10.51 9.97
C LEU A 92 -7.65 -10.36 11.40
N SER A 93 -7.04 -9.46 12.16
CA SER A 93 -7.49 -9.06 13.48
C SER A 93 -7.48 -7.54 13.58
N TYR A 94 -8.51 -6.89 13.04
CA TYR A 94 -8.70 -5.44 13.12
C TYR A 94 -8.92 -4.97 14.56
N GLU A 95 -9.65 -5.76 15.35
CA GLU A 95 -9.89 -5.55 16.77
C GLU A 95 -8.59 -5.32 17.57
N THR A 96 -7.53 -6.06 17.24
CA THR A 96 -6.21 -5.88 17.88
C THR A 96 -5.64 -4.48 17.63
N VAL A 97 -5.84 -3.94 16.42
CA VAL A 97 -5.39 -2.58 16.06
C VAL A 97 -6.26 -1.52 16.75
N TYR A 98 -7.56 -1.74 16.86
CA TYR A 98 -8.47 -0.84 17.57
C TYR A 98 -8.14 -0.78 19.06
N ARG A 99 -7.93 -1.96 19.69
CA ARG A 99 -7.50 -2.07 21.08
C ARG A 99 -6.16 -1.36 21.31
N LEU A 100 -5.26 -1.38 20.32
CA LEU A 100 -4.01 -0.63 20.40
C LEU A 100 -4.26 0.89 20.42
N LYS A 101 -5.11 1.41 19.51
CA LYS A 101 -5.45 2.83 19.49
C LYS A 101 -6.14 3.29 20.78
N GLN A 102 -7.04 2.48 21.34
CA GLN A 102 -7.68 2.76 22.62
C GLN A 102 -6.69 2.81 23.78
N ARG A 103 -5.67 1.94 23.76
CA ARG A 103 -4.62 1.90 24.78
C ARG A 103 -3.66 3.09 24.70
N TYR A 104 -3.34 3.53 23.47
CA TYR A 104 -2.41 4.62 23.21
C TYR A 104 -3.08 5.73 22.38
N PRO A 105 -4.01 6.49 22.97
CA PRO A 105 -4.71 7.56 22.26
C PRO A 105 -3.76 8.65 21.73
N GLU A 106 -2.58 8.80 22.34
CA GLU A 106 -1.53 9.74 21.96
C GLU A 106 -0.74 9.33 20.71
N PHE A 107 -0.77 8.06 20.32
CA PHE A 107 -0.09 7.59 19.11
C PHE A 107 -0.97 7.72 17.88
N SER A 108 -0.34 8.01 16.73
CA SER A 108 -1.00 7.95 15.42
C SER A 108 -0.98 6.51 14.91
N ILE A 109 -2.12 5.83 14.92
CA ILE A 109 -2.26 4.43 14.52
C ILE A 109 -2.98 4.36 13.17
N THR A 110 -2.31 3.79 12.17
CA THR A 110 -2.88 3.52 10.84
C THR A 110 -3.09 2.03 10.65
N ILE A 111 -4.33 1.61 10.36
CA ILE A 111 -4.65 0.20 10.08
C ILE A 111 -4.30 -0.19 8.64
N ASN A 112 -3.94 -1.45 8.44
CA ASN A 112 -3.61 -1.98 7.13
C ASN A 112 -3.98 -3.47 6.99
N GLY A 113 -4.32 -3.84 5.76
CA GLY A 113 -4.38 -5.23 5.29
C GLY A 113 -5.81 -5.69 5.06
N GLY A 114 -6.13 -6.13 3.83
CA GLY A 114 -7.45 -6.66 3.51
C GLY A 114 -8.52 -5.62 3.18
N ILE A 115 -8.23 -4.33 3.35
CA ILE A 115 -9.14 -3.22 3.07
C ILE A 115 -9.15 -2.95 1.56
N THR A 116 -10.34 -2.99 0.96
CA THR A 116 -10.56 -2.98 -0.49
C THR A 116 -11.65 -2.05 -0.96
N SER A 117 -12.48 -1.50 -0.07
CA SER A 117 -13.58 -0.60 -0.41
C SER A 117 -13.55 0.72 0.36
N ILE A 118 -14.37 1.67 -0.12
CA ILE A 118 -14.60 2.96 0.55
C ILE A 118 -15.33 2.73 1.87
N ASP A 119 -16.37 1.88 1.88
CA ASP A 119 -17.17 1.59 3.07
C ASP A 119 -16.29 1.02 4.19
N GLU A 120 -15.43 0.03 3.89
CA GLU A 120 -14.47 -0.50 4.85
C GLU A 120 -13.50 0.58 5.33
N THR A 121 -13.06 1.47 4.43
CA THR A 121 -12.16 2.57 4.78
C THR A 121 -12.82 3.52 5.77
N VAL A 122 -14.07 3.92 5.53
CA VAL A 122 -14.82 4.82 6.41
C VAL A 122 -15.09 4.15 7.76
N GLU A 123 -15.52 2.88 7.76
CA GLU A 123 -15.74 2.10 8.99
C GLU A 123 -14.48 2.04 9.86
N HIS A 124 -13.32 1.75 9.26
CA HIS A 124 -12.06 1.70 9.99
C HIS A 124 -11.65 3.06 10.58
N LEU A 125 -11.93 4.16 9.89
CA LEU A 125 -11.61 5.52 10.34
C LEU A 125 -12.42 5.97 11.56
N GLU A 126 -13.50 5.27 11.91
CA GLU A 126 -14.22 5.50 13.17
C GLU A 126 -13.43 5.04 14.41
N HIS A 127 -12.42 4.17 14.21
CA HIS A 127 -11.68 3.52 15.29
C HIS A 127 -10.19 3.88 15.36
N VAL A 128 -9.59 4.34 14.27
CA VAL A 128 -8.16 4.63 14.15
C VAL A 128 -7.89 5.91 13.36
N ASP A 129 -6.67 6.43 13.44
CA ASP A 129 -6.33 7.73 12.84
C ASP A 129 -6.11 7.67 11.32
N GLY A 130 -5.95 6.47 10.75
CA GLY A 130 -5.74 6.34 9.32
C GLY A 130 -5.91 4.91 8.79
N VAL A 131 -6.07 4.83 7.47
CA VAL A 131 -6.17 3.58 6.72
C VAL A 131 -5.09 3.56 5.64
N MET A 132 -4.32 2.47 5.56
CA MET A 132 -3.38 2.24 4.48
C MET A 132 -3.89 1.14 3.55
N ILE A 133 -4.05 1.48 2.28
CA ILE A 133 -4.45 0.56 1.21
C ILE A 133 -3.24 0.21 0.34
N GLY A 134 -3.08 -1.08 0.04
CA GLY A 134 -1.98 -1.59 -0.78
C GLY A 134 -2.48 -2.17 -2.10
N ARG A 135 -2.80 -3.47 -2.08
CA ARG A 135 -3.18 -4.23 -3.29
C ARG A 135 -4.36 -3.61 -4.03
N ALA A 136 -5.44 -3.26 -3.33
CA ALA A 136 -6.63 -2.70 -3.97
C ALA A 136 -6.33 -1.40 -4.74
N ALA A 137 -5.52 -0.51 -4.18
CA ALA A 137 -5.09 0.72 -4.86
C ALA A 137 -4.24 0.46 -6.11
N TYR A 138 -3.51 -0.66 -6.17
CA TYR A 138 -2.74 -1.03 -7.36
C TYR A 138 -3.59 -1.79 -8.40
N GLU A 139 -4.52 -2.62 -7.94
CA GLU A 139 -5.42 -3.41 -8.78
C GLU A 139 -6.52 -2.54 -9.40
N SER A 140 -7.00 -1.54 -8.68
CA SER A 140 -7.95 -0.52 -9.12
C SER A 140 -7.50 0.87 -8.63
N PRO A 141 -6.61 1.56 -9.37
CA PRO A 141 -6.12 2.88 -8.98
C PRO A 141 -7.21 3.94 -8.83
N TRP A 142 -8.33 3.78 -9.54
CA TRP A 142 -9.46 4.73 -9.42
C TRP A 142 -10.10 4.73 -8.04
N LEU A 143 -9.96 3.65 -7.26
CA LEU A 143 -10.39 3.60 -5.86
C LEU A 143 -9.85 4.79 -5.04
N LEU A 144 -8.65 5.27 -5.35
CA LEU A 144 -8.06 6.42 -4.65
C LEU A 144 -8.80 7.74 -4.94
N ALA A 145 -9.30 7.92 -6.16
CA ALA A 145 -10.13 9.08 -6.50
C ALA A 145 -11.48 9.02 -5.76
N GLU A 146 -12.06 7.83 -5.63
CA GLU A 146 -13.31 7.63 -4.90
C GLU A 146 -13.13 7.86 -3.40
N ILE A 147 -12.00 7.42 -2.82
CA ILE A 147 -11.64 7.70 -1.42
C ILE A 147 -11.40 9.19 -1.19
N GLU A 148 -10.72 9.89 -2.10
CA GLU A 148 -10.52 11.34 -2.03
C GLU A 148 -11.85 12.09 -1.87
N GLN A 149 -12.82 11.71 -2.70
CA GLN A 149 -14.17 12.28 -2.66
C GLN A 149 -14.90 11.95 -1.36
N ALA A 150 -14.85 10.69 -0.91
CA ALA A 150 -15.64 10.21 0.22
C ALA A 150 -15.08 10.62 1.60
N VAL A 151 -13.75 10.63 1.76
CA VAL A 151 -13.10 10.81 3.07
C VAL A 151 -12.62 12.23 3.27
N PHE A 152 -12.02 12.84 2.25
CA PHE A 152 -11.38 14.16 2.37
C PHE A 152 -12.25 15.30 1.84
N GLY A 153 -13.41 14.98 1.24
CA GLY A 153 -14.29 15.96 0.58
C GLY A 153 -13.57 16.75 -0.51
N GLY A 154 -12.51 16.18 -1.08
CA GLY A 154 -11.45 16.88 -1.78
C GLY A 154 -11.66 17.09 -3.27
N ASN A 155 -10.56 17.45 -3.94
CA ASN A 155 -10.44 17.71 -5.38
C ASN A 155 -10.18 16.41 -6.15
N ALA A 156 -11.08 15.43 -6.03
CA ALA A 156 -10.98 14.20 -6.82
C ALA A 156 -10.96 14.55 -8.33
N PRO A 157 -10.17 13.84 -9.15
CA PRO A 157 -10.22 14.03 -10.59
C PRO A 157 -11.63 13.80 -11.13
N ALA A 158 -12.08 14.65 -12.07
CA ALA A 158 -13.44 14.59 -12.59
C ALA A 158 -13.78 13.22 -13.23
N ASN A 159 -12.80 12.59 -13.89
CA ASN A 159 -12.92 11.28 -14.50
C ASN A 159 -11.53 10.66 -14.77
N ARG A 160 -11.51 9.40 -15.23
CA ARG A 160 -10.29 8.63 -15.51
C ARG A 160 -9.50 9.24 -16.66
N GLU A 161 -10.18 9.84 -17.63
CA GLU A 161 -9.61 10.42 -18.84
C GLU A 161 -8.70 11.61 -18.51
N VAL A 162 -9.13 12.49 -17.60
CA VAL A 162 -8.32 13.64 -17.14
C VAL A 162 -7.01 13.18 -16.49
N VAL A 163 -7.05 12.08 -15.72
CA VAL A 163 -5.83 11.50 -15.12
C VAL A 163 -4.98 10.85 -16.20
N LEU A 164 -5.60 10.14 -17.13
CA LEU A 164 -4.92 9.43 -18.20
C LEU A 164 -4.18 10.39 -19.13
N ASP A 165 -4.78 11.50 -19.54
CA ASP A 165 -4.16 12.51 -20.40
C ASP A 165 -2.88 13.06 -19.76
N ARG A 166 -2.94 13.43 -18.48
CA ARG A 166 -1.75 13.89 -17.73
C ARG A 166 -0.68 12.81 -17.62
N TYR A 167 -1.08 11.55 -17.50
CA TYR A 167 -0.14 10.44 -17.42
C TYR A 167 0.48 10.08 -18.79
N ILE A 168 -0.24 10.30 -19.88
CA ILE A 168 0.27 10.20 -21.25
C ILE A 168 1.37 11.24 -21.47
N ASP A 169 1.14 12.50 -21.10
CA ASP A 169 2.15 13.56 -21.21
C ASP A 169 3.41 13.24 -20.39
N TYR A 170 3.22 12.68 -19.18
CA TYR A 170 4.31 12.17 -18.36
C TYR A 170 5.08 11.06 -19.06
N ILE A 171 4.39 10.05 -19.60
CA ILE A 171 5.00 8.93 -20.30
C ILE A 171 5.82 9.41 -21.50
N ASP A 172 5.27 10.30 -22.32
CA ASP A 172 5.97 10.79 -23.51
C ASP A 172 7.27 11.52 -23.14
N ARG A 173 7.24 12.34 -22.08
CA ARG A 173 8.45 13.00 -21.56
C ARG A 173 9.47 11.99 -21.05
N GLU A 174 9.05 11.01 -20.26
CA GLU A 174 9.96 10.00 -19.71
C GLU A 174 10.54 9.07 -20.79
N MET A 175 9.76 8.77 -21.83
CA MET A 175 10.23 8.02 -22.99
C MET A 175 11.27 8.80 -23.78
N ALA A 176 11.09 10.10 -23.96
CA ALA A 176 12.12 10.97 -24.55
C ALA A 176 13.42 10.99 -23.72
N ALA A 177 13.33 10.77 -22.40
CA ALA A 177 14.47 10.62 -21.50
C ALA A 177 15.04 9.17 -21.44
N GLY A 178 14.45 8.22 -22.18
CA GLY A 178 14.94 6.84 -22.29
C GLY A 178 14.24 5.81 -21.39
N THR A 179 13.21 6.21 -20.63
CA THR A 179 12.43 5.27 -19.81
C THR A 179 11.55 4.39 -20.71
N PRO A 180 11.61 3.05 -20.59
CA PRO A 180 10.78 2.18 -21.42
C PRO A 180 9.28 2.37 -21.14
N PHE A 181 8.46 2.53 -22.18
CA PHE A 181 7.00 2.68 -22.08
C PHE A 181 6.36 1.72 -21.07
N TYR A 182 6.65 0.41 -21.20
CA TYR A 182 5.98 -0.60 -20.38
C TYR A 182 6.40 -0.59 -18.91
N ALA A 183 7.54 0.01 -18.57
CA ALA A 183 7.92 0.22 -17.17
C ALA A 183 6.91 1.13 -16.46
N MET A 184 6.27 2.04 -17.20
CA MET A 184 5.26 2.99 -16.73
C MET A 184 3.82 2.52 -17.01
N ALA A 185 3.53 2.08 -18.23
CA ALA A 185 2.18 1.70 -18.67
C ALA A 185 1.59 0.52 -17.88
N ARG A 186 2.43 -0.40 -17.40
CA ARG A 186 1.98 -1.52 -16.56
C ARG A 186 1.27 -1.09 -15.27
N HIS A 187 1.50 0.15 -14.81
CA HIS A 187 0.94 0.69 -13.59
C HIS A 187 -0.49 1.24 -13.75
N VAL A 188 -0.99 1.38 -14.98
CA VAL A 188 -2.36 1.84 -15.27
C VAL A 188 -3.25 0.75 -15.87
N LEU A 189 -2.80 -0.51 -15.87
CA LEU A 189 -3.62 -1.64 -16.34
C LEU A 189 -4.94 -1.80 -15.56
N GLY A 190 -4.93 -1.40 -14.30
CA GLY A 190 -6.11 -1.41 -13.42
C GLY A 190 -6.99 -0.15 -13.50
N LEU A 191 -6.63 0.87 -14.28
CA LEU A 191 -7.32 2.18 -14.26
C LEU A 191 -8.83 2.05 -14.49
N TYR A 192 -9.23 1.21 -15.44
CA TYR A 192 -10.62 0.90 -15.78
C TYR A 192 -11.12 -0.40 -15.16
N GLN A 193 -10.51 -0.91 -14.08
CA GLN A 193 -10.97 -2.12 -13.42
C GLN A 193 -12.44 -1.95 -12.96
N GLY A 194 -13.28 -2.93 -13.28
CA GLY A 194 -14.73 -2.89 -13.00
C GLY A 194 -15.59 -2.24 -14.08
N GLU A 195 -15.00 -1.50 -15.01
CA GLU A 195 -15.72 -0.82 -16.10
C GLU A 195 -16.02 -1.73 -17.29
N ARG A 196 -17.03 -1.38 -18.09
CA ARG A 196 -17.22 -1.96 -19.42
C ARG A 196 -15.98 -1.64 -20.28
N GLY A 197 -15.51 -2.59 -21.09
CA GLY A 197 -14.30 -2.39 -21.90
C GLY A 197 -12.96 -2.57 -21.16
N ALA A 198 -12.94 -2.78 -19.83
CA ALA A 198 -11.71 -2.97 -19.05
C ALA A 198 -10.77 -4.08 -19.57
N ARG A 199 -11.35 -5.15 -20.13
CA ARG A 199 -10.58 -6.24 -20.75
C ARG A 199 -9.92 -5.77 -22.05
N ALA A 200 -10.61 -4.98 -22.86
CA ALA A 200 -10.07 -4.42 -24.10
C ALA A 200 -8.92 -3.44 -23.80
N TRP A 201 -9.10 -2.58 -22.80
CA TRP A 201 -8.04 -1.71 -22.26
C TRP A 201 -6.75 -2.48 -21.95
N ARG A 202 -6.83 -3.49 -21.08
CA ARG A 202 -5.66 -4.30 -20.69
C ARG A 202 -5.03 -5.06 -21.86
N ARG A 203 -5.88 -5.56 -22.77
CA ARG A 203 -5.45 -6.30 -23.96
C ARG A 203 -4.65 -5.40 -24.89
N HIS A 204 -5.17 -4.22 -25.24
CA HIS A 204 -4.51 -3.26 -26.14
C HIS A 204 -3.11 -2.89 -25.64
N ILE A 205 -2.99 -2.56 -24.36
CA ILE A 205 -1.69 -2.21 -23.75
C ILE A 205 -0.73 -3.41 -23.74
N SER A 206 -1.24 -4.62 -23.52
CA SER A 206 -0.43 -5.84 -23.45
C SER A 206 0.04 -6.33 -24.83
N GLU A 207 -0.78 -6.17 -25.87
CA GLU A 207 -0.44 -6.53 -27.26
C GLU A 207 0.49 -5.50 -27.89
N ASN A 208 0.39 -4.24 -27.45
CA ASN A 208 1.27 -3.14 -27.85
C ASN A 208 2.38 -2.88 -26.82
N ARG A 209 2.83 -3.93 -26.11
CA ARG A 209 4.11 -3.90 -25.39
C ARG A 209 5.22 -3.50 -26.37
N PRO A 210 6.25 -2.76 -25.92
CA PRO A 210 6.95 -1.79 -26.76
C PRO A 210 7.53 -2.41 -28.04
N ARG A 211 7.31 -1.71 -29.15
CA ARG A 211 8.10 -1.78 -30.39
C ARG A 211 8.88 -0.47 -30.53
N ALA A 212 9.87 -0.41 -31.41
CA ALA A 212 10.52 0.87 -31.75
C ALA A 212 9.45 1.89 -32.16
N GLY A 213 9.47 3.10 -31.57
CA GLY A 213 8.51 4.17 -31.86
C GLY A 213 7.20 4.14 -31.08
N ALA A 214 7.07 3.33 -30.01
CA ALA A 214 5.94 3.43 -29.09
C ALA A 214 5.82 4.84 -28.50
N THR A 215 4.60 5.30 -28.25
CA THR A 215 4.30 6.57 -27.57
C THR A 215 3.13 6.37 -26.59
N GLY A 216 2.85 7.38 -25.77
CA GLY A 216 1.67 7.44 -24.91
C GLY A 216 0.34 7.33 -25.68
N GLN A 217 0.34 7.52 -27.00
CA GLN A 217 -0.83 7.31 -27.87
C GLN A 217 -1.43 5.92 -27.72
N ILE A 218 -0.62 4.90 -27.42
CA ILE A 218 -1.10 3.53 -27.15
C ILE A 218 -2.14 3.52 -26.02
N LEU A 219 -1.96 4.35 -24.99
CA LEU A 219 -2.92 4.47 -23.90
C LEU A 219 -4.18 5.23 -24.34
N ARG A 220 -4.05 6.23 -25.21
CA ARG A 220 -5.21 6.96 -25.76
C ARG A 220 -6.10 6.03 -26.58
N GLU A 221 -5.52 5.27 -27.49
CA GLU A 221 -6.21 4.23 -28.28
C GLU A 221 -6.84 3.15 -27.39
N ALA A 222 -6.16 2.75 -26.31
CA ALA A 222 -6.71 1.79 -25.37
C ALA A 222 -7.97 2.34 -24.67
N ALA A 223 -8.01 3.64 -24.35
CA ALA A 223 -9.16 4.29 -23.71
C ALA A 223 -10.34 4.43 -24.67
N GLU A 224 -10.11 4.66 -25.96
CA GLU A 224 -11.18 4.68 -26.98
C GLU A 224 -11.97 3.37 -27.00
N ASN A 225 -11.30 2.22 -26.80
CA ASN A 225 -11.96 0.91 -26.70
C ASN A 225 -12.85 0.76 -25.45
N VAL A 226 -12.65 1.58 -24.43
CA VAL A 226 -13.49 1.64 -23.22
C VAL A 226 -14.69 2.55 -23.50
N LEU A 227 -14.44 3.74 -24.02
CA LEU A 227 -15.47 4.75 -24.28
C LEU A 227 -16.45 4.33 -25.38
N ALA A 228 -16.00 3.57 -26.38
CA ALA A 228 -16.85 3.07 -27.46
C ALA A 228 -17.90 2.03 -27.00
N VAL A 229 -17.76 1.48 -25.79
CA VAL A 229 -18.65 0.45 -25.23
C VAL A 229 -19.30 0.87 -23.90
N ALA A 230 -19.05 2.11 -23.46
CA ALA A 230 -19.65 2.71 -22.27
C ALA A 230 -21.08 3.16 -22.58
#